data_AF-A0A815U9P9-F1
#
_entry.id   AF-A0A815U9P9-F1
#
_cell.length_a   1.000
_cell.length_b   1.000
_cell.length_c   1.000
_cell.angle_alpha   90.00
_cell.angle_beta   90.00
_cell.angle_gamma   90.00
#
_symmetry.space_group_name_H-M   'P 1'
#
loop_
_entity.id
_entity.type
_entity.pdbx_description
1 polymer ?
#
loop_
_entity_poly.entity_id
_entity_poly.type
_entity_poly.pdbx_seq_one_letter_code
_entity_poly.pdbx_strand_id
1 'polypeptide(L)'
;MFDRYRDEEFQKRYYDYMSPYLQSRVRELKTKWYSGKCFTRSETPVKTKSLHALEWIQAGEIVARFSGVVQPDNHFIRSVNEEEATCVLDDNKQVIAVCDLPPEAEITLNYHGKL
;
A
#
# COMPACT_ATOMS: atom_id res chain seq x y z
N MET A 1 -7.89 4.76 -12.97
CA MET A 1 -9.10 4.10 -12.42
C MET A 1 -9.35 4.41 -10.94
N PHE A 2 -8.31 4.74 -10.14
CA PHE A 2 -8.42 5.07 -8.70
C PHE A 2 -8.96 6.47 -8.36
N ASP A 3 -8.95 7.40 -9.32
CA ASP A 3 -9.48 8.76 -9.11
C ASP A 3 -10.98 8.83 -8.85
N ARG A 4 -11.76 7.91 -9.43
CA ARG A 4 -13.23 7.98 -9.36
C ARG A 4 -13.79 7.80 -7.94
N TYR A 5 -13.05 7.15 -7.04
CA TYR A 5 -13.48 7.01 -5.64
C TYR A 5 -13.12 8.24 -4.79
N ARG A 6 -12.24 9.11 -5.29
CA ARG A 6 -11.87 10.39 -4.67
C ARG A 6 -12.70 11.55 -5.23
N ASP A 7 -13.29 11.37 -6.40
CA ASP A 7 -14.26 12.26 -7.04
C ASP A 7 -15.47 12.54 -6.13
N GLU A 8 -15.79 13.82 -5.91
CA GLU A 8 -16.92 14.28 -5.09
C GLU A 8 -18.28 13.98 -5.75
N GLU A 9 -18.35 13.94 -7.08
CA GLU A 9 -19.59 13.71 -7.81
C GLU A 9 -20.03 12.25 -7.71
N PHE A 10 -19.06 11.32 -7.77
CA PHE A 10 -19.31 9.90 -7.50
C PHE A 10 -19.81 9.66 -6.07
N GLN A 11 -19.25 10.41 -5.11
CA GLN A 11 -19.65 10.30 -3.70
C GLN A 11 -21.10 10.70 -3.49
N LYS A 12 -21.50 11.86 -3.99
CA LYS A 12 -22.90 12.33 -3.88
C LYS A 12 -23.90 11.41 -4.56
N ARG A 13 -23.53 10.79 -5.68
CA ARG A 13 -24.48 9.97 -6.46
C ARG A 13 -24.61 8.54 -5.98
N TYR A 14 -23.56 7.93 -5.46
CA TYR A 14 -23.52 6.48 -5.27
C TYR A 14 -23.14 6.04 -3.85
N TYR A 15 -22.31 6.80 -3.15
CA TYR A 15 -21.75 6.36 -1.87
C TYR A 15 -22.83 6.18 -0.78
N ASP A 16 -23.77 7.12 -0.70
CA ASP A 16 -24.84 7.11 0.31
C ASP A 16 -25.83 5.94 0.12
N TYR A 17 -25.90 5.38 -1.09
CA TYR A 17 -26.76 4.23 -1.43
C TYR A 17 -26.03 2.89 -1.36
N MET A 18 -24.72 2.88 -1.10
CA MET A 18 -23.95 1.64 -0.95
C MET A 18 -24.25 0.94 0.38
N SER A 19 -24.16 -0.39 0.38
CA SER A 19 -24.22 -1.14 1.63
C SER A 19 -23.06 -0.76 2.57
N PRO A 20 -23.22 -0.89 3.90
CA PRO A 20 -22.16 -0.58 4.86
C PRO A 20 -20.84 -1.32 4.58
N TYR A 21 -20.92 -2.55 4.07
CA TYR A 21 -19.76 -3.33 3.62
C TYR A 21 -19.02 -2.66 2.46
N LEU A 22 -19.74 -2.26 1.40
CA LEU A 22 -19.12 -1.59 0.26
C LEU A 22 -18.57 -0.21 0.63
N GLN A 23 -19.29 0.53 1.49
CA GLN A 23 -18.82 1.81 2.02
C GLN A 23 -17.50 1.66 2.80
N SER A 24 -17.32 0.59 3.58
CA SER A 24 -16.06 0.35 4.31
C SER A 24 -14.92 0.03 3.34
N ARG A 25 -15.16 -0.79 2.30
CA ARG A 25 -14.17 -1.10 1.27
C ARG A 25 -13.77 0.14 0.46
N VAL A 26 -14.72 1.01 0.14
CA VAL A 26 -14.43 2.30 -0.50
C VAL A 26 -13.62 3.21 0.43
N ARG A 27 -13.91 3.24 1.74
CA ARG A 27 -13.07 3.99 2.71
C ARG A 27 -11.66 3.42 2.78
N GLU A 28 -11.49 2.10 2.79
CA GLU A 28 -10.16 1.46 2.77
C GLU A 28 -9.39 1.83 1.51
N LEU A 29 -10.04 1.80 0.34
CA LEU A 29 -9.43 2.19 -0.93
C LEU A 29 -9.13 3.71 -1.01
N LYS A 30 -9.85 4.53 -0.25
CA LYS A 30 -9.54 5.97 -0.08
C LYS A 30 -8.30 6.18 0.79
N THR A 31 -8.04 5.31 1.76
CA THR A 31 -6.94 5.49 2.73
C THR A 31 -5.62 4.90 2.25
N LYS A 32 -5.68 3.76 1.55
CA LYS A 32 -4.49 3.07 1.04
C LYS A 32 -4.79 2.33 -0.26
N TRP A 33 -3.79 2.31 -1.12
CA TRP A 33 -3.79 1.60 -2.38
C TRP A 33 -2.49 0.81 -2.49
N TYR A 34 -2.58 -0.41 -3.01
CA TYR A 34 -1.42 -1.23 -3.37
C TYR A 34 -1.45 -1.48 -4.88
N SER A 35 -0.26 -1.57 -5.48
CA SER A 35 -0.12 -1.94 -6.89
C SER A 35 -0.77 -3.30 -7.17
N GLY A 36 -1.34 -3.45 -8.37
CA GLY A 36 -1.81 -4.75 -8.86
C GLY A 36 -0.70 -5.79 -8.98
N LYS A 37 0.57 -5.33 -8.96
CA LYS A 37 1.78 -6.17 -8.88
C LYS A 37 2.08 -6.67 -7.48
N CYS A 38 1.22 -6.42 -6.49
CA CYS A 38 1.45 -6.81 -5.11
C CYS A 38 0.33 -7.72 -4.60
N PHE A 39 0.67 -8.60 -3.67
CA PHE A 39 -0.29 -9.41 -2.93
C PHE A 39 0.08 -9.49 -1.45
N THR A 40 -0.90 -9.80 -0.60
CA THR A 40 -0.66 -9.98 0.84
C THR A 40 -0.47 -11.45 1.17
N ARG A 41 0.60 -11.79 1.88
CA ARG A 41 0.85 -13.13 2.41
C ARG A 41 0.69 -13.12 3.92
N SER A 42 0.18 -14.21 4.50
CA SER A 42 0.12 -14.38 5.96
C SER A 42 1.25 -15.32 6.37
N GLU A 43 2.09 -14.89 7.31
CA GLU A 43 3.14 -15.75 7.86
C GLU A 43 2.58 -16.55 9.03
N THR A 44 2.45 -17.87 8.86
CA THR A 44 2.17 -18.80 9.96
C THR A 44 3.47 -19.10 10.69
N PRO A 45 3.53 -19.05 12.04
CA PRO A 45 2.42 -19.08 13.00
C PRO A 45 1.98 -17.72 13.56
N VAL A 46 2.67 -16.62 13.25
CA VAL A 46 2.49 -15.32 13.94
C VAL A 46 1.29 -14.50 13.42
N LYS A 47 0.64 -14.92 12.32
CA LYS A 47 -0.50 -14.22 11.67
C LYS A 47 -0.19 -12.78 11.26
N THR A 48 1.07 -12.40 11.17
CA THR A 48 1.47 -11.11 10.60
C THR A 48 1.27 -11.18 9.09
N LYS A 49 0.55 -10.19 8.54
CA LYS A 49 0.36 -10.07 7.10
C LYS A 49 1.44 -9.16 6.53
N SER A 50 2.18 -9.66 5.54
CA SER A 50 3.22 -8.95 4.81
C SER A 50 2.78 -8.71 3.36
N LEU A 51 3.31 -7.67 2.73
CA LEU A 51 3.09 -7.34 1.32
C LEU A 51 4.25 -7.89 0.49
N HIS A 52 3.93 -8.57 -0.60
CA HIS A 52 4.91 -9.20 -1.50
C HIS A 52 4.67 -8.80 -2.95
N ALA A 53 5.71 -8.89 -3.77
CA ALA A 53 5.64 -8.73 -5.22
C ALA A 53 4.98 -9.97 -5.85
N LEU A 54 3.89 -9.78 -6.60
CA LEU A 54 3.23 -10.82 -7.40
C LEU A 54 4.02 -11.12 -8.68
N GLU A 55 4.56 -10.06 -9.29
CA GLU A 55 5.38 -10.10 -10.49
C GLU A 55 6.57 -9.17 -10.32
N TRP A 56 7.44 -9.10 -11.33
CA TRP A 56 8.63 -8.24 -11.26
C TRP A 56 8.25 -6.75 -11.13
N ILE A 57 8.82 -6.09 -10.13
CA ILE A 57 8.66 -4.64 -9.88
C ILE A 57 10.01 -3.98 -10.13
N GLN A 58 10.03 -2.98 -10.99
CA GLN A 58 11.26 -2.26 -11.31
C GLN A 58 11.56 -1.18 -10.25
N ALA A 59 12.85 -0.89 -10.05
CA ALA A 59 13.26 0.26 -9.25
C ALA A 59 12.59 1.55 -9.77
N GLY A 60 12.05 2.35 -8.86
CA GLY A 60 11.30 3.57 -9.16
C GLY A 60 9.79 3.36 -9.35
N GLU A 61 9.29 2.12 -9.40
CA GLU A 61 7.84 1.87 -9.46
C GLU A 61 7.16 2.11 -8.10
N ILE A 62 5.92 2.60 -8.16
CA ILE A 62 5.10 2.85 -6.97
C ILE A 62 4.36 1.56 -6.61
N VAL A 63 4.64 1.05 -5.41
CA VAL A 63 4.03 -0.18 -4.88
C VAL A 63 2.83 0.11 -3.97
N ALA A 64 2.78 1.29 -3.35
CA ALA A 64 1.65 1.70 -2.53
C ALA A 64 1.45 3.22 -2.52
N ARG A 65 0.22 3.67 -2.22
CA ARG A 65 -0.11 5.09 -2.01
C ARG A 65 -1.02 5.24 -0.80
N PHE A 66 -0.76 6.22 0.03
CA PHE A 66 -1.53 6.52 1.23
C PHE A 66 -2.10 7.95 1.16
N SER A 67 -3.28 8.17 1.74
CA SER A 67 -3.83 9.54 1.91
C SER A 67 -3.58 10.09 3.32
N GLY A 68 -3.43 9.23 4.32
CA GLY A 68 -3.24 9.58 5.74
C GLY A 68 -1.80 9.51 6.24
N VAL A 69 -1.60 9.46 7.55
CA VAL A 69 -0.29 9.17 8.14
C VAL A 69 0.06 7.70 7.89
N VAL A 70 1.27 7.43 7.41
CA VAL A 70 1.75 6.05 7.19
C VAL A 70 2.39 5.56 8.48
N GLN A 71 1.78 4.56 9.10
CA GLN A 71 2.27 3.92 10.33
C GLN A 71 2.25 2.40 10.14
N PRO A 72 3.21 1.66 10.74
CA PRO A 72 3.32 0.21 10.62
C PRO A 72 2.01 -0.55 10.82
N ASP A 73 1.18 -0.10 11.76
CA ASP A 73 -0.09 -0.76 12.13
C ASP A 73 -1.22 -0.58 11.10
N ASN A 74 -1.08 0.34 10.15
CA ASN A 74 -2.14 0.72 9.23
C ASN A 74 -2.06 0.03 7.85
N HIS A 75 -1.07 -0.81 7.62
CA HIS A 75 -0.81 -1.46 6.32
C HIS A 75 -0.08 -2.80 6.47
N PHE A 76 0.26 -3.43 5.36
CA PHE A 76 0.92 -4.75 5.32
C PHE A 76 2.42 -4.68 4.98
N ILE A 77 2.99 -3.48 4.89
CA ILE A 77 4.42 -3.29 4.59
C ILE A 77 5.21 -3.41 5.89
N ARG A 78 6.19 -4.34 5.93
CA ARG A 78 6.99 -4.59 7.14
C ARG A 78 7.99 -3.46 7.37
N SER A 79 8.14 -3.05 8.63
CA SER A 79 9.16 -2.10 9.05
C SER A 79 10.51 -2.80 9.18
N VAL A 80 11.54 -2.25 8.57
CA VAL A 80 12.92 -2.75 8.64
C VAL A 80 13.91 -1.58 8.78
N ASN A 81 15.18 -1.91 9.04
CA ASN A 81 16.26 -0.94 9.05
C ASN A 81 16.60 -0.47 7.63
N GLU A 82 17.34 0.62 7.51
CA GLU A 82 17.67 1.26 6.23
C GLU A 82 18.36 0.32 5.22
N GLU A 83 19.27 -0.52 5.70
CA GLU A 83 20.03 -1.46 4.85
C GLU A 83 19.16 -2.58 4.25
N GLU A 84 18.01 -2.88 4.85
CA GLU A 84 17.10 -3.95 4.44
C GLU A 84 15.84 -3.43 3.73
N ALA A 85 15.70 -2.10 3.61
CA ALA A 85 14.52 -1.48 3.05
C ALA A 85 14.50 -1.63 1.52
N THR A 86 13.49 -2.34 1.01
CA THR A 86 13.27 -2.50 -0.43
C THR A 86 12.50 -1.34 -1.04
N CYS A 87 11.85 -0.52 -0.21
CA CYS A 87 11.10 0.65 -0.61
C CYS A 87 11.31 1.85 0.30
N VAL A 88 11.03 3.03 -0.24
CA VAL A 88 11.07 4.33 0.46
C VAL A 88 9.71 5.02 0.39
N LEU A 89 9.41 5.85 1.37
CA LEU A 89 8.21 6.68 1.41
C LEU A 89 8.57 8.10 0.96
N ASP A 90 7.91 8.61 -0.07
CA ASP A 90 8.09 9.99 -0.52
C ASP A 90 7.19 10.98 0.26
N ASP A 91 7.40 12.28 0.02
CA ASP A 91 6.61 13.36 0.64
C ASP A 91 5.12 13.32 0.24
N ASN A 92 4.80 12.69 -0.90
CA ASN A 92 3.42 12.49 -1.36
C ASN A 92 2.79 11.21 -0.80
N LYS A 93 3.44 10.56 0.18
CA LYS A 93 3.00 9.33 0.84
C LYS A 93 2.84 8.16 -0.14
N GLN A 94 3.72 8.11 -1.13
CA GLN A 94 3.87 7.04 -2.10
C GLN A 94 5.04 6.17 -1.66
N VAL A 95 4.84 4.86 -1.70
CA VAL A 95 5.90 3.89 -1.46
C VAL A 95 6.48 3.48 -2.78
N ILE A 96 7.77 3.71 -2.95
CA ILE A 96 8.52 3.56 -4.20
C ILE A 96 9.59 2.51 -3.99
N ALA A 97 9.71 1.55 -4.91
CA ALA A 97 10.76 0.54 -4.89
C ALA A 97 12.13 1.19 -5.14
N VAL A 98 13.13 0.95 -4.29
CA VAL A 98 14.50 1.46 -4.49
C VAL A 98 15.37 0.52 -5.32
N CYS A 99 14.98 -0.74 -5.42
CA CYS A 99 15.66 -1.77 -6.18
C CYS A 99 14.64 -2.62 -6.96
N ASP A 100 15.13 -3.42 -7.89
CA ASP A 100 14.30 -4.39 -8.61
C ASP A 100 13.86 -5.50 -7.65
N LEU A 101 12.55 -5.76 -7.61
CA LEU A 101 11.96 -6.79 -6.76
C LEU A 101 11.50 -7.97 -7.62
N PRO A 102 12.10 -9.16 -7.45
CA PRO A 102 11.61 -10.35 -8.13
C PRO A 102 10.24 -10.78 -7.58
N PRO A 103 9.50 -11.63 -8.31
CA PRO A 103 8.30 -12.26 -7.79
C PRO A 103 8.55 -12.90 -6.42
N GLU A 104 7.56 -12.79 -5.54
CA GLU A 104 7.56 -13.21 -4.13
C GLU A 104 8.44 -12.41 -3.18
N ALA A 105 9.25 -11.46 -3.68
CA ALA A 105 10.04 -10.59 -2.82
C ALA A 105 9.16 -9.80 -1.84
N GLU A 106 9.61 -9.68 -0.59
CA GLU A 106 8.90 -8.92 0.44
C GLU A 106 9.10 -7.41 0.25
N ILE A 107 8.01 -6.66 0.37
CA ILE A 107 8.01 -5.20 0.35
C ILE A 107 8.19 -4.71 1.78
N THR A 108 9.31 -4.04 2.01
CA THR A 108 9.74 -3.54 3.31
C THR A 108 10.01 -2.04 3.23
N LEU A 109 9.85 -1.34 4.35
CA LEU A 109 10.04 0.11 4.43
C LEU A 109 10.80 0.49 5.70
N ASN A 110 11.69 1.46 5.56
CA ASN A 110 12.26 2.16 6.70
C ASN A 110 11.38 3.37 7.05
N TYR A 111 10.73 3.36 8.21
CA TYR A 111 9.91 4.47 8.72
C TYR A 111 10.73 5.55 9.45
N HIS A 112 12.01 5.29 9.71
CA HIS A 112 12.89 6.16 10.49
C HIS A 112 13.88 6.96 9.65
N GLY A 113 14.06 6.61 8.37
CA GLY A 113 14.97 7.29 7.46
C GLY A 113 14.33 8.51 6.80
N LYS A 114 14.77 9.71 7.18
CA LYS A 114 14.74 10.85 6.26
C LYS A 114 15.89 10.62 5.28
N LEU A 115 15.57 10.45 4.00
CA LEU A 115 16.56 10.66 2.94
C LEU A 115 16.91 12.15 2.86
#